data_AF-A0A0E3M962-F1
#
_entry.id   AF-A0A0E3M962-F1
#
_cell.length_a   1.000
_cell.length_b   1.000
_cell.length_c   1.000
_cell.angle_alpha   90.00
_cell.angle_beta   90.00
_cell.angle_gamma   90.00
#
_symmetry.space_group_name_H-M   'P 1'
#
loop_
_entity.id
_entity.type
_entity.pdbx_description
1 polymer ?
#
loop_
_entity_poly.entity_id
_entity_poly.type
_entity_poly.pdbx_seq_one_letter_code
_entity_poly.pdbx_strand_id
1 'polypeptide(L)'
;MSKYKVGDELIIIQNQLEDEKNLRQLTSLNVKEDFAQISWGLKILDVQYDKPNVTLTYKNPNGITNKVFAVCNDIENFDQQKVLEKALLKAFQSEIINISVIKNEKGRGV
;
A
#
# COMPACT_ATOMS: atom_id res chain seq x y z
N MET A 1 35.44 -22.56 27.41
CA MET A 1 34.39 -22.78 26.40
C MET A 1 33.08 -22.19 26.89
N SER A 2 32.19 -21.85 25.95
CA SER A 2 30.88 -21.16 26.06
C SER A 2 31.02 -19.63 26.01
N LYS A 3 31.00 -18.98 24.82
CA LYS A 3 29.87 -18.77 23.86
C LYS A 3 28.67 -18.15 24.61
N TYR A 4 28.18 -16.94 24.34
CA TYR A 4 27.91 -16.25 23.08
C TYR A 4 27.95 -14.72 23.27
N LYS A 5 28.39 -13.96 22.25
CA LYS A 5 27.92 -12.59 22.01
C LYS A 5 26.73 -12.72 21.07
N VAL A 6 25.54 -12.32 21.53
CA VAL A 6 24.38 -12.17 20.66
C VAL A 6 24.17 -10.67 20.54
N GLY A 7 24.39 -10.16 19.33
CA GLY A 7 24.05 -8.79 18.98
C GLY A 7 22.53 -8.67 18.97
N ASP A 8 22.04 -7.64 19.64
CA ASP A 8 20.61 -7.33 19.72
C ASP A 8 20.06 -7.15 18.30
N GLU A 9 19.44 -8.20 17.75
CA GLU A 9 18.52 -8.03 16.65
C GLU A 9 17.33 -7.24 17.21
N LEU A 10 17.32 -5.94 16.90
CA LEU A 10 16.17 -5.08 17.10
C LEU A 10 14.99 -5.71 16.35
N ILE A 11 14.13 -6.42 17.09
CA ILE A 11 12.80 -6.76 16.62
C ILE A 11 12.06 -5.44 16.54
N ILE A 12 12.07 -4.80 15.37
CA ILE A 12 11.17 -3.68 15.10
C ILE A 12 9.77 -4.29 15.06
N ILE A 13 9.08 -4.30 16.20
CA ILE A 13 7.64 -4.52 16.25
C ILE A 13 7.02 -3.25 15.64
N GLN A 14 7.03 -3.15 14.31
CA GLN A 14 6.21 -2.17 13.60
C GLN A 14 4.77 -2.47 14.00
N ASN A 15 4.14 -1.52 14.67
CA ASN A 15 2.84 -1.67 15.30
C ASN A 15 1.76 -1.93 14.25
N GLN A 16 1.58 -3.20 13.86
CA GLN A 16 0.70 -3.63 12.78
C GLN A 16 -0.74 -3.14 12.96
N LEU A 17 -1.18 -3.01 14.22
CA LEU A 17 -2.50 -2.50 14.60
C LEU A 17 -2.68 -1.02 14.24
N GLU A 18 -1.62 -0.24 14.34
CA GLU A 18 -1.64 1.20 14.03
C GLU A 18 -1.65 1.43 12.52
N ASP A 19 -0.90 0.63 11.77
CA ASP A 19 -0.94 0.63 10.30
C ASP A 19 -2.34 0.29 9.77
N GLU A 20 -2.96 -0.74 10.31
CA GLU A 20 -4.32 -1.15 9.91
C GLU A 20 -5.35 -0.08 10.23
N LYS A 21 -5.25 0.56 11.40
CA LYS A 21 -6.12 1.68 11.77
C LYS A 21 -5.97 2.85 10.80
N ASN A 22 -4.74 3.23 10.47
CA ASN A 22 -4.46 4.32 9.54
C ASN A 22 -4.97 3.99 8.13
N LEU A 23 -4.74 2.77 7.63
CA LEU A 23 -5.21 2.33 6.32
C LEU A 23 -6.74 2.31 6.22
N ARG A 24 -7.44 1.92 7.29
CA ARG A 24 -8.90 2.00 7.37
C ARG A 24 -9.41 3.44 7.35
N GLN A 25 -8.71 4.39 7.97
CA GLN A 25 -9.10 5.80 7.93
C GLN A 25 -8.91 6.42 6.53
N LEU A 26 -7.88 6.00 5.81
CA LEU A 26 -7.59 6.46 4.45
C LEU A 26 -8.50 5.81 3.39
N THR A 27 -9.18 4.72 3.75
CA THR A 27 -10.02 3.94 2.83
C THR A 27 -11.49 4.17 3.14
N SER A 28 -12.20 4.90 2.28
CA SER A 28 -13.61 5.22 2.48
C SER A 28 -14.37 5.35 1.16
N LEU A 29 -15.67 5.07 1.22
CA LEU A 29 -16.62 5.34 0.15
C LEU A 29 -17.73 6.21 0.73
N ASN A 30 -17.84 7.45 0.26
CA ASN A 30 -18.83 8.41 0.72
C ASN A 30 -19.80 8.71 -0.43
N VAL A 31 -21.09 8.74 -0.13
CA VAL A 31 -22.15 9.17 -1.05
C VAL A 31 -22.85 10.35 -0.41
N LYS A 32 -22.90 11.48 -1.13
CA LYS A 32 -23.58 12.69 -0.69
C LYS A 32 -24.40 13.24 -1.85
N GLU A 33 -25.71 13.30 -1.64
CA GLU A 33 -26.69 13.67 -2.68
C GLU A 33 -26.48 12.78 -3.93
N ASP A 34 -26.16 13.39 -5.07
CA ASP A 34 -25.95 12.72 -6.35
C ASP A 34 -24.46 12.43 -6.63
N PHE A 35 -23.57 12.66 -5.67
CA PHE A 35 -22.12 12.49 -5.83
C PHE A 35 -21.60 11.34 -4.97
N ALA A 36 -20.68 10.55 -5.55
CA ALA A 36 -19.95 9.50 -4.85
C ALA A 36 -18.43 9.76 -4.92
N GLN A 37 -17.73 9.57 -3.80
CA GLN A 37 -16.28 9.68 -3.68
C GLN A 37 -15.71 8.42 -3.05
N ILE A 38 -14.65 7.89 -3.65
CA ILE A 38 -13.84 6.82 -3.08
C ILE A 38 -12.43 7.34 -2.75
N SER A 39 -11.94 6.95 -1.58
CA SER A 39 -10.56 7.13 -1.14
C SER A 39 -9.98 5.76 -0.80
N TRP A 40 -8.71 5.54 -1.14
CA TRP A 40 -8.03 4.27 -0.88
C TRP A 40 -6.66 4.52 -0.26
N GLY A 41 -6.39 3.90 0.88
CA GLY A 41 -5.10 3.99 1.56
C GLY A 41 -4.17 2.85 1.16
N LEU A 42 -2.90 3.16 0.89
CA LEU A 42 -1.83 2.18 0.73
C LEU A 42 -0.66 2.56 1.64
N LYS A 43 -0.04 1.56 2.28
CA LYS A 43 1.21 1.77 3.00
C LYS A 43 2.36 1.34 2.11
N ILE A 44 3.21 2.27 1.72
CA ILE A 44 4.45 1.98 1.01
C ILE A 44 5.39 1.24 1.97
N LEU A 45 5.88 0.08 1.57
CA LEU A 45 6.85 -0.72 2.35
C LEU A 45 8.25 -0.60 1.78
N ASP A 46 8.37 -0.66 0.45
CA ASP A 46 9.66 -0.59 -0.25
C ASP A 46 9.47 -0.05 -1.67
N VAL A 47 10.45 0.69 -2.16
CA VAL A 47 10.51 1.20 -3.53
C VAL A 47 11.91 0.95 -4.08
N GLN A 48 11.98 0.12 -5.11
CA GLN A 48 13.24 -0.21 -5.79
C GLN A 48 13.24 0.42 -7.17
N TYR A 49 14.26 1.23 -7.44
CA TYR A 49 14.48 1.84 -8.74
C TYR A 49 15.59 1.08 -9.46
N ASP A 50 15.26 0.47 -10.59
CA ASP A 50 16.19 -0.24 -11.45
C ASP A 50 15.96 0.22 -12.89
N LYS A 51 16.58 1.35 -13.26
CA LYS A 51 16.30 2.07 -14.51
C LYS A 51 16.24 1.11 -15.71
N PRO A 52 15.14 1.10 -16.49
CA PRO A 52 13.99 2.03 -16.49
C PRO A 52 12.81 1.60 -15.59
N ASN A 53 12.98 0.54 -14.81
CA ASN A 53 11.95 -0.08 -14.01
C ASN A 53 11.85 0.54 -12.61
N VAL A 54 10.67 0.43 -12.03
CA VAL A 54 10.41 0.64 -10.61
C VAL A 54 9.54 -0.49 -10.10
N THR A 55 9.90 -0.97 -8.91
CA THR A 55 9.13 -1.97 -8.18
C THR A 55 8.64 -1.32 -6.90
N LEU A 56 7.33 -1.24 -6.73
CA LEU A 56 6.68 -0.77 -5.51
C LEU A 56 6.12 -1.96 -4.74
N THR A 57 6.55 -2.12 -3.51
CA THR A 57 5.96 -3.06 -2.54
C THR A 57 5.12 -2.27 -1.56
N TYR A 58 3.86 -2.65 -1.38
CA TYR A 58 2.92 -1.94 -0.52
C TYR A 58 2.02 -2.90 0.26
N LYS A 59 1.46 -2.43 1.37
CA LYS A 59 0.41 -3.12 2.13
C LYS A 59 -0.93 -2.44 1.85
N ASN A 60 -1.93 -3.22 1.50
CA ASN A 60 -3.27 -2.73 1.23
C ASN A 60 -4.13 -2.65 2.52
N PRO A 61 -5.34 -2.07 2.47
CA PRO A 61 -6.22 -1.95 3.64
C PRO A 61 -6.63 -3.28 4.28
N ASN A 62 -6.60 -4.37 3.51
CA ASN A 62 -6.87 -5.73 3.99
C ASN A 62 -5.66 -6.35 4.70
N GLY A 63 -4.56 -5.62 4.80
CA GLY A 63 -3.31 -6.07 5.41
C GLY A 63 -2.45 -6.96 4.51
N ILE A 64 -2.80 -7.10 3.23
CA ILE A 64 -2.09 -7.94 2.27
C ILE A 64 -0.95 -7.13 1.65
N THR A 65 0.24 -7.73 1.63
CA THR A 65 1.40 -7.18 0.93
C THR A 65 1.34 -7.52 -0.54
N ASN A 66 1.34 -6.49 -1.39
CA ASN A 66 1.30 -6.58 -2.83
C ASN A 66 2.55 -5.93 -3.44
N LYS A 67 2.86 -6.31 -4.69
CA LYS A 67 3.99 -5.78 -5.44
C LYS A 67 3.54 -5.43 -6.86
N VAL A 68 3.90 -4.24 -7.32
CA VAL A 68 3.63 -3.78 -8.69
C VAL A 68 4.90 -3.34 -9.39
N PHE A 69 4.93 -3.62 -10.68
CA PHE A 69 6.04 -3.27 -11.57
C PHE A 69 5.58 -2.19 -12.56
N ALA A 70 6.28 -1.06 -12.56
CA ALA A 70 6.10 -0.01 -13.55
C ALA A 70 7.39 0.21 -14.34
N VAL A 71 7.23 0.51 -15.63
CA VAL A 71 8.33 0.77 -16.56
C VAL A 71 8.24 2.23 -16.97
N CYS A 72 9.35 2.96 -16.90
CA CYS A 72 9.48 4.29 -17.45
C CYS A 72 9.71 4.19 -18.96
N ASN A 73 8.80 4.73 -19.77
CA ASN A 73 8.93 4.69 -21.22
C ASN A 73 9.90 5.76 -21.74
N ASP A 74 10.09 6.84 -20.98
CA ASP A 74 11.01 7.93 -21.29
C ASP A 74 12.26 7.79 -20.40
N ILE A 75 13.21 6.99 -20.89
CA ILE A 75 14.44 6.63 -20.18
C ILE A 75 15.38 7.84 -20.04
N GLU A 76 15.31 8.77 -20.99
CA GLU A 76 16.14 9.98 -21.03
C GLU A 76 15.73 10.96 -19.93
N ASN A 77 14.43 11.07 -19.64
CA ASN A 77 13.88 11.89 -18.56
C ASN A 77 13.50 11.09 -17.31
N PHE A 78 14.30 10.07 -16.95
CA PHE A 78 14.04 9.23 -15.78
C PHE A 78 14.06 10.06 -14.49
N ASP A 79 12.86 10.40 -14.02
CA ASP A 79 12.59 11.13 -12.79
C ASP A 79 11.97 10.17 -11.78
N GLN A 80 12.68 9.94 -10.67
CA GLN A 80 12.24 9.01 -9.62
C GLN A 80 10.84 9.36 -9.09
N GLN A 81 10.49 10.64 -9.01
CA GLN A 81 9.18 11.08 -8.52
C GLN A 81 8.07 10.67 -9.50
N LYS A 82 8.23 10.97 -10.79
CA LYS A 82 7.24 10.62 -11.83
C LYS A 82 7.08 9.11 -11.99
N VAL A 83 8.18 8.38 -11.85
CA VAL A 83 8.20 6.92 -11.96
C VAL A 83 7.52 6.28 -10.76
N LEU A 84 7.73 6.81 -9.55
CA LEU A 84 7.00 6.41 -8.35
C LEU A 84 5.49 6.69 -8.50
N GLU A 85 5.10 7.86 -9.00
CA GLU A 85 3.70 8.20 -9.27
C GLU A 85 3.06 7.16 -10.20
N LYS A 86 3.76 6.75 -11.27
CA LYS A 86 3.29 5.69 -12.16
C LYS A 86 3.12 4.35 -11.44
N ALA A 87 4.04 3.99 -10.54
CA ALA A 87 3.94 2.77 -9.74
C ALA A 87 2.74 2.81 -8.78
N LEU A 88 2.51 3.95 -8.13
CA LEU A 88 1.36 4.19 -7.25
C LEU A 88 0.04 4.10 -8.01
N LEU A 89 -0.07 4.72 -9.20
CA LEU A 89 -1.26 4.61 -10.04
C LEU A 89 -1.56 3.16 -10.44
N LYS A 90 -0.53 2.36 -10.76
CA LYS A 90 -0.70 0.92 -11.01
C LYS A 90 -1.14 0.14 -9.77
N ALA A 91 -0.61 0.48 -8.60
CA ALA A 91 -1.05 -0.11 -7.34
C ALA A 91 -2.53 0.16 -7.09
N PHE A 92 -2.97 1.42 -7.20
CA PHE A 92 -4.37 1.78 -7.06
C PHE A 92 -5.27 1.11 -8.09
N GLN A 93 -4.85 1.05 -9.37
CA GLN A 93 -5.59 0.33 -10.40
C GLN A 93 -5.78 -1.15 -10.02
N SER A 94 -4.74 -1.80 -9.49
CA SER A 94 -4.79 -3.20 -9.07
C SER A 94 -5.75 -3.41 -7.89
N GLU A 95 -5.78 -2.50 -6.93
CA GLU A 95 -6.73 -2.57 -5.81
C GLU A 95 -8.17 -2.29 -6.24
N ILE A 96 -8.39 -1.30 -7.12
CA ILE A 96 -9.72 -0.95 -7.61
C ILE A 96 -10.32 -2.07 -8.47
N ILE A 97 -9.53 -2.74 -9.31
CA ILE A 97 -10.03 -3.88 -10.12
C ILE A 97 -10.52 -5.03 -9.22
N ASN A 98 -9.86 -5.23 -8.07
CA ASN A 98 -10.22 -6.26 -7.11
C ASN A 98 -11.17 -5.76 -6.01
N ILE A 99 -11.77 -4.58 -6.20
CA ILE A 99 -12.71 -4.04 -5.24
C ILE A 99 -13.98 -4.88 -5.26
N SER A 100 -14.19 -5.64 -4.19
CA SER A 100 -15.48 -6.21 -3.88
C SER A 100 -16.25 -5.22 -3.02
N VAL A 101 -17.58 -5.33 -2.99
CA VAL A 101 -18.38 -4.65 -1.96
C VAL A 101 -17.98 -5.28 -0.63
N ILE A 102 -16.92 -4.76 -0.01
CA ILE A 102 -16.54 -5.12 1.36
C ILE A 102 -17.77 -4.73 2.16
N LYS A 103 -18.52 -5.77 2.58
CA LYS A 103 -19.78 -5.65 3.31
C LYS A 103 -19.68 -4.44 4.25
N ASN A 104 -20.62 -3.51 4.10
CA ASN A 104 -21.12 -2.82 5.27
C ASN A 104 -21.57 -3.94 6.22
N GLU A 105 -20.71 -4.37 7.14
CA GLU A 105 -21.17 -5.00 8.36
C GLU A 105 -21.96 -3.92 9.09
N LYS A 106 -23.23 -3.74 8.66
CA LYS A 106 -24.28 -3.20 9.50
C LYS A 106 -24.12 -3.93 10.82
N GLY A 107 -23.98 -3.16 11.89
CA GLY A 107 -23.82 -3.69 13.23
C GLY A 107 -24.76 -4.87 13.45
N ARG A 108 -24.20 -5.94 14.05
CA ARG A 108 -25.00 -7.01 14.64
C ARG A 108 -25.97 -6.37 15.62
N GLY A 109 -27.19 -6.11 15.16
CA GLY A 109 -28.36 -6.11 16.00
C GLY A 109 -28.73 -7.56 16.25
N VAL A 110 -28.31 -8.09 17.40
CA VAL A 110 -29.04 -9.07 18.19
C VAL A 110 -28.80 -8.71 19.66
#